data_AF-A0A2A4U7L9-F1
#
_entry.id   AF-A0A2A4U7L9-F1
#
_cell.length_a   1.000
_cell.length_b   1.000
_cell.length_c   1.000
_cell.angle_alpha   90.00
_cell.angle_beta   90.00
_cell.angle_gamma   90.00
#
_symmetry.space_group_name_H-M   'P 1'
#
loop_
_entity.id
_entity.type
_entity.pdbx_description
1 polymer ?
#
loop_
_entity_poly.entity_id
_entity_poly.type
_entity_poly.pdbx_seq_one_letter_code
_entity_poly.pdbx_strand_id
1 'polypeptide(L)'
;MQTFRKVASMLKKIVAVALVTGLWAGTANAGAVDTKALMMEGKGLIKGFATELVGELKKSMKSGGPIAAIGVCNTKAMPITDKHTAQATGWTIKRSSHKLRNADNKPDTFEARAIKEFQARQANGESAKKMVMTMVTIEDGKKTFRMVKAIPTGKPCLACHGSDIKPEVAAKLDSLYPNDKARGFKMGEMRGIFSLKKEL
;
A
#
# COMPACT_ATOMS: atom_id res chain seq x y z
N MET A 1 33.25 64.63 -31.84
CA MET A 1 32.78 66.02 -31.64
C MET A 1 31.37 66.12 -32.15
N GLN A 2 30.46 66.60 -31.28
CA GLN A 2 29.24 67.39 -31.60
C GLN A 2 28.16 66.70 -32.47
N THR A 3 26.85 66.73 -32.17
CA THR A 3 26.05 67.61 -31.32
C THR A 3 24.59 67.12 -31.22
N PHE A 4 24.06 67.14 -30.00
CA PHE A 4 22.74 67.63 -29.55
C PHE A 4 21.46 67.60 -30.43
N ARG A 5 20.45 66.90 -29.85
CA ARG A 5 19.03 67.27 -29.57
C ARG A 5 18.24 68.16 -30.55
N LYS A 6 17.03 67.70 -30.89
CA LYS A 6 15.79 68.52 -30.80
C LYS A 6 14.55 67.69 -30.48
N VAL A 7 13.72 68.26 -29.62
CA VAL A 7 12.44 67.78 -29.05
C VAL A 7 11.29 68.36 -29.86
N ALA A 8 10.18 67.63 -30.05
CA ALA A 8 8.82 68.20 -30.02
C ALA A 8 7.74 67.11 -30.12
N SER A 9 6.80 67.13 -29.17
CA SER A 9 5.57 66.35 -29.16
C SER A 9 4.58 66.81 -30.24
N MET A 10 3.73 65.93 -30.75
CA MET A 10 2.39 66.31 -31.22
C MET A 10 1.37 65.19 -30.98
N LEU A 11 0.22 65.65 -30.52
CA LEU A 11 -0.97 65.02 -29.98
C LEU A 11 -1.58 63.82 -30.73
N LYS A 12 -2.09 62.89 -29.92
CA LYS A 12 -3.42 62.24 -29.94
C LYS A 12 -4.11 62.08 -31.31
N LYS A 13 -4.20 60.83 -31.77
CA LYS A 13 -5.41 60.32 -32.42
C LYS A 13 -5.81 58.99 -31.75
N ILE A 14 -6.88 59.08 -30.97
CA ILE A 14 -7.61 57.96 -30.40
C ILE A 14 -8.31 57.26 -31.57
N VAL A 15 -7.95 56.01 -31.85
CA VAL A 15 -8.77 55.10 -32.66
C VAL A 15 -9.12 53.94 -31.75
N ALA A 16 -10.31 54.02 -31.16
CA ALA A 16 -10.91 52.92 -30.42
C ALA A 16 -11.42 51.89 -31.43
N VAL A 17 -10.75 50.74 -31.53
CA VAL A 17 -11.26 49.55 -32.22
C VAL A 17 -11.82 48.60 -31.18
N ALA A 18 -13.08 48.22 -31.42
CA ALA A 18 -13.93 47.45 -30.53
C ALA A 18 -13.50 45.98 -30.36
N LEU A 19 -14.01 45.43 -29.26
CA LEU A 19 -13.90 44.08 -28.71
C LEU A 19 -13.77 42.92 -29.72
N VAL A 20 -12.84 42.01 -29.40
CA VAL A 20 -13.16 40.58 -29.31
C VAL A 20 -12.60 40.08 -27.98
N THR A 21 -13.46 40.03 -26.96
CA THR A 21 -13.19 39.28 -25.73
C THR A 21 -13.20 37.80 -26.09
N GLY A 22 -12.04 37.25 -26.40
CA GLY A 22 -11.85 35.81 -26.54
C GLY A 22 -12.22 35.15 -25.22
N LEU A 23 -13.35 34.45 -25.20
CA LEU A 23 -13.76 33.54 -24.15
C LEU A 23 -12.67 32.48 -24.02
N TRP A 24 -11.74 32.66 -23.08
CA TRP A 24 -10.88 31.57 -22.64
C TRP A 24 -11.80 30.58 -21.91
N ALA A 25 -12.31 29.61 -22.66
CA ALA A 25 -12.93 28.43 -22.10
C ALA A 25 -11.87 27.76 -21.21
N GLY A 26 -11.97 27.99 -19.90
CA GLY A 26 -11.20 27.26 -18.92
C GLY A 26 -11.43 25.78 -19.16
N THR A 27 -10.37 25.07 -19.56
CA THR A 27 -10.38 23.62 -19.49
C THR A 27 -10.59 23.28 -18.02
N ALA A 28 -11.77 22.77 -17.70
CA ALA A 28 -12.04 22.20 -16.39
C ALA A 28 -10.95 21.17 -16.13
N ASN A 29 -10.06 21.49 -15.19
CA ASN A 29 -9.01 20.60 -14.74
C ASN A 29 -9.73 19.38 -14.16
N ALA A 30 -9.87 18.30 -14.94
CA ALA A 30 -10.38 17.03 -14.45
C ALA A 30 -9.57 16.70 -13.19
N GLY A 31 -10.22 16.76 -12.03
CA GLY A 31 -9.57 16.96 -10.74
C GLY A 31 -8.37 16.04 -10.55
N ALA A 32 -7.20 16.63 -10.26
CA ALA A 32 -6.01 15.86 -9.93
C ALA A 32 -6.32 14.93 -8.75
N VAL A 33 -6.04 13.64 -8.91
CA VAL A 33 -6.26 12.63 -7.86
C VAL A 33 -5.38 12.99 -6.65
N ASP A 34 -6.00 13.26 -5.50
CA ASP A 34 -5.27 13.48 -4.25
C ASP A 34 -4.73 12.15 -3.69
N THR A 35 -3.59 11.73 -4.25
CA THR A 35 -2.89 10.51 -3.85
C THR A 35 -2.42 10.53 -2.39
N LYS A 36 -2.23 11.73 -1.79
CA LYS A 36 -1.82 11.86 -0.40
C LYS A 36 -2.99 11.56 0.54
N ALA A 37 -4.18 12.09 0.25
CA ALA A 37 -5.40 11.76 0.97
C ALA A 37 -5.70 10.26 0.89
N LEU A 38 -5.64 9.67 -0.31
CA LEU A 38 -5.85 8.24 -0.53
C LEU A 38 -4.83 7.38 0.23
N MET A 39 -3.56 7.78 0.26
CA MET A 39 -2.54 7.09 1.07
C MET A 39 -2.86 7.15 2.57
N MET A 40 -3.33 8.29 3.09
CA MET A 40 -3.70 8.42 4.50
C MET A 40 -4.92 7.57 4.86
N GLU A 41 -5.94 7.56 4.00
CA GLU A 41 -7.11 6.69 4.11
C GLU A 41 -6.68 5.21 4.13
N GLY A 42 -5.87 4.79 3.16
CA GLY A 42 -5.33 3.43 3.09
C GLY A 42 -4.50 3.02 4.31
N LYS A 43 -3.71 3.94 4.88
CA LYS A 43 -3.01 3.69 6.17
C LYS A 43 -3.99 3.46 7.32
N GLY A 44 -5.10 4.19 7.36
CA GLY A 44 -6.17 4.00 8.34
C GLY A 44 -6.80 2.61 8.22
N LEU A 45 -7.16 2.19 7.01
CA LEU A 45 -7.71 0.86 6.72
C LEU A 45 -6.74 -0.25 7.11
N ILE A 46 -5.46 -0.15 6.74
CA ILE A 46 -4.43 -1.10 7.15
C ILE A 46 -4.35 -1.18 8.68
N LYS A 47 -4.39 -0.05 9.38
CA LYS A 47 -4.32 -0.02 10.84
C LYS A 47 -5.50 -0.74 11.48
N GLY A 48 -6.72 -0.50 11.00
CA GLY A 48 -7.93 -1.19 11.47
C GLY A 48 -7.83 -2.70 11.26
N PHE A 49 -7.56 -3.12 10.02
CA PHE A 49 -7.42 -4.52 9.65
C PHE A 49 -6.32 -5.24 10.45
N ALA A 50 -5.13 -4.64 10.54
CA ALA A 50 -4.02 -5.22 11.28
C ALA A 50 -4.31 -5.31 12.78
N THR A 51 -5.04 -4.36 13.35
CA THR A 51 -5.40 -4.36 14.77
C THR A 51 -6.31 -5.54 15.11
N GLU A 52 -7.37 -5.78 14.32
CA GLU A 52 -8.28 -6.90 14.55
C GLU A 52 -7.56 -8.24 14.36
N LEU A 53 -6.85 -8.41 13.24
CA LEU A 53 -6.16 -9.65 12.92
C LEU A 53 -5.07 -10.01 13.93
N VAL A 54 -4.20 -9.04 14.29
CA VAL A 54 -3.15 -9.26 15.29
C VAL A 54 -3.75 -9.39 16.69
N GLY A 55 -4.89 -8.75 16.97
CA GLY A 55 -5.65 -8.91 18.21
C GLY A 55 -6.12 -10.34 18.40
N GLU A 56 -6.80 -10.92 17.41
CA GLU A 56 -7.24 -12.32 17.40
C GLU A 56 -6.05 -13.29 17.56
N LEU A 57 -4.95 -13.02 16.84
CA LEU A 57 -3.72 -13.80 16.96
C LEU A 57 -3.17 -13.76 18.39
N LYS A 58 -3.04 -12.57 18.99
CA LYS A 58 -2.51 -12.41 20.35
C LYS A 58 -3.41 -13.08 21.38
N LYS A 59 -4.73 -12.97 21.23
CA LYS A 59 -5.70 -13.63 22.12
C LYS A 59 -5.52 -15.15 22.07
N SER A 60 -5.44 -15.73 20.88
CA SER A 60 -5.26 -17.17 20.68
C SER A 60 -3.90 -17.67 21.17
N MET A 61 -2.84 -16.88 20.92
CA MET A 61 -1.50 -17.18 21.42
C MET A 61 -1.46 -17.21 22.95
N LYS A 62 -2.19 -16.32 23.64
CA LYS A 62 -2.28 -16.31 25.10
C LYS A 62 -3.05 -17.51 25.65
N SER A 63 -4.14 -17.92 24.98
CA SER A 63 -5.02 -18.98 25.49
C SER A 63 -4.53 -20.40 25.19
N GLY A 64 -3.79 -20.61 24.10
CA GLY A 64 -3.41 -21.95 23.64
C GLY A 64 -2.10 -22.01 22.86
N GLY A 65 -1.25 -20.98 22.99
CA GLY A 65 0.06 -20.94 22.36
C GLY A 65 0.03 -20.90 20.82
N PRO A 66 1.17 -21.21 20.18
CA PRO A 66 1.31 -21.12 18.74
C PRO A 66 0.37 -22.05 17.96
N ILE A 67 0.03 -23.22 18.49
CA ILE A 67 -0.86 -24.18 17.84
C ILE A 67 -2.27 -23.61 17.70
N ALA A 68 -2.84 -23.03 18.77
CA ALA A 68 -4.15 -22.38 18.71
C ALA A 68 -4.12 -21.18 17.75
N ALA A 69 -3.05 -20.38 17.81
CA ALA A 69 -2.85 -19.22 16.95
C ALA A 69 -2.80 -19.58 15.45
N ILE A 70 -2.20 -20.71 15.10
CA ILE A 70 -2.20 -21.23 13.72
C ILE A 70 -3.63 -21.51 13.25
N GLY A 71 -4.47 -22.10 14.11
CA GLY A 71 -5.88 -22.34 13.80
C GLY A 71 -6.62 -21.05 13.45
N VAL A 72 -6.44 -19.99 14.25
CA VAL A 72 -7.01 -18.66 13.97
C VAL A 72 -6.47 -18.08 12.67
N CYS A 73 -5.18 -18.22 12.39
CA CYS A 73 -4.61 -17.74 11.13
C CYS A 73 -5.17 -18.47 9.91
N ASN A 74 -5.49 -19.76 10.05
CA ASN A 74 -6.05 -20.60 8.99
C ASN A 74 -7.51 -20.28 8.71
N THR A 75 -8.32 -20.11 9.75
CA THR A 75 -9.78 -20.03 9.60
C THR A 75 -10.33 -18.61 9.66
N LYS A 76 -9.70 -17.69 10.41
CA LYS A 76 -10.23 -16.33 10.61
C LYS A 76 -9.57 -15.27 9.72
N ALA A 77 -8.37 -15.51 9.23
CA ALA A 77 -7.63 -14.43 8.58
C ALA A 77 -8.24 -13.97 7.24
N MET A 78 -8.80 -14.89 6.45
CA MET A 78 -9.56 -14.55 5.24
C MET A 78 -10.89 -13.86 5.59
N PRO A 79 -11.75 -14.42 6.47
CA PRO A 79 -12.98 -13.72 6.90
C PRO A 79 -12.76 -12.30 7.45
N ILE A 80 -11.68 -12.07 8.22
CA ILE A 80 -11.34 -10.71 8.70
C ILE A 80 -10.95 -9.82 7.52
N THR A 81 -10.22 -10.33 6.53
CA THR A 81 -9.85 -9.58 5.32
C THR A 81 -11.10 -9.19 4.51
N ASP A 82 -12.03 -10.12 4.35
CA ASP A 82 -13.28 -9.92 3.62
C ASP A 82 -14.18 -8.91 4.33
N LYS A 83 -14.33 -9.03 5.65
CA LYS A 83 -15.06 -8.08 6.50
C LYS A 83 -14.51 -6.65 6.35
N HIS A 84 -13.19 -6.48 6.48
CA HIS A 84 -12.56 -5.16 6.37
C HIS A 84 -12.69 -4.58 4.95
N THR A 85 -12.61 -5.43 3.92
CA THR A 85 -12.85 -5.03 2.53
C THR A 85 -14.29 -4.57 2.33
N ALA A 86 -15.28 -5.34 2.81
CA ALA A 86 -16.70 -5.00 2.70
C ALA A 86 -17.07 -3.68 3.39
N GLN A 87 -16.36 -3.34 4.49
CA GLN A 87 -16.58 -2.10 5.24
C GLN A 87 -15.82 -0.90 4.65
N ALA A 88 -14.86 -1.12 3.76
CA ALA A 88 -14.02 -0.08 3.19
C ALA A 88 -14.55 0.34 1.81
N THR A 89 -15.43 1.33 1.77
CA THR A 89 -16.09 1.80 0.54
C THR A 89 -15.10 2.04 -0.60
N GLY A 90 -15.24 1.26 -1.68
CA GLY A 90 -14.42 1.35 -2.89
C GLY A 90 -13.03 0.74 -2.77
N TRP A 91 -12.63 0.24 -1.60
CA TRP A 91 -11.32 -0.38 -1.37
C TRP A 91 -11.40 -1.90 -1.36
N THR A 92 -10.35 -2.53 -1.87
CA THR A 92 -10.03 -3.93 -1.57
C THR A 92 -8.79 -3.97 -0.70
N ILE A 93 -8.81 -4.81 0.34
CA ILE A 93 -7.68 -5.03 1.25
C ILE A 93 -7.23 -6.48 1.12
N LYS A 94 -5.91 -6.69 1.03
CA LYS A 94 -5.30 -8.02 0.89
C LYS A 94 -3.97 -8.09 1.64
N ARG A 95 -3.51 -9.31 1.95
CA ARG A 95 -2.12 -9.58 2.34
C ARG A 95 -1.42 -10.36 1.22
N SER A 96 -0.12 -10.15 1.08
CA SER A 96 0.70 -10.86 0.09
C SER A 96 2.13 -11.05 0.60
N SER A 97 2.90 -11.95 0.00
CA SER A 97 4.28 -12.23 0.41
C SER A 97 5.10 -12.92 -0.68
N HIS A 98 6.42 -12.78 -0.62
CA HIS A 98 7.38 -13.61 -1.36
C HIS A 98 7.52 -15.03 -0.80
N LYS A 99 7.09 -15.26 0.45
CA LYS A 99 7.09 -16.55 1.14
C LYS A 99 5.65 -16.83 1.61
N LEU A 100 4.88 -17.49 0.76
CA LEU A 100 3.44 -17.72 0.97
C LEU A 100 3.18 -18.81 2.01
N ARG A 101 2.15 -18.59 2.85
CA ARG A 101 1.57 -19.64 3.71
C ARG A 101 0.27 -20.17 3.12
N ASN A 102 -0.63 -19.25 2.78
CA ASN A 102 -1.82 -19.53 1.99
C ASN A 102 -1.57 -19.03 0.54
N ALA A 103 -1.79 -19.91 -0.43
CA ALA A 103 -1.64 -19.65 -1.86
C ALA A 103 -2.55 -18.52 -2.38
N ASP A 104 -3.71 -18.29 -1.76
CA ASP A 104 -4.64 -17.20 -2.13
C ASP A 104 -4.02 -15.80 -1.97
N ASN A 105 -2.95 -15.71 -1.17
CA ASN A 105 -2.19 -14.48 -0.97
C ASN A 105 -1.09 -14.29 -2.03
N LYS A 106 -1.10 -15.05 -3.13
CA LYS A 106 -0.12 -14.93 -4.22
C LYS A 106 -0.07 -13.49 -4.75
N PRO A 107 1.14 -12.91 -4.94
CA PRO A 107 1.25 -11.57 -5.47
C PRO A 107 0.78 -11.46 -6.92
N ASP A 108 0.14 -10.35 -7.25
CA ASP A 108 0.03 -9.89 -8.64
C ASP A 108 1.29 -9.14 -9.09
N THR A 109 1.29 -8.62 -10.32
CA THR A 109 2.45 -7.93 -10.90
C THR A 109 2.89 -6.69 -10.12
N PHE A 110 1.94 -5.91 -9.60
CA PHE A 110 2.23 -4.72 -8.81
C PHE A 110 2.80 -5.10 -7.43
N GLU A 111 2.16 -6.07 -6.77
CA GLU A 111 2.58 -6.60 -5.49
C GLU A 111 3.98 -7.22 -5.57
N ALA A 112 4.27 -8.02 -6.60
CA ALA A 112 5.57 -8.65 -6.80
C ALA A 112 6.68 -7.61 -7.03
N ARG A 113 6.42 -6.57 -7.82
CA ARG A 113 7.36 -5.45 -8.03
C ARG A 113 7.67 -4.74 -6.72
N ALA A 114 6.64 -4.40 -5.95
CA ALA A 114 6.82 -3.71 -4.69
C ALA A 114 7.57 -4.56 -3.65
N ILE A 115 7.29 -5.86 -3.59
CA ILE A 115 8.02 -6.81 -2.74
C ILE A 115 9.49 -6.82 -3.09
N LYS A 116 9.85 -6.90 -4.39
CA LYS A 116 11.25 -6.88 -4.85
C LYS A 116 11.95 -5.56 -4.47
N GLU A 117 11.28 -4.43 -4.66
CA GLU A 117 11.80 -3.12 -4.26
C GLU A 117 12.04 -3.05 -2.75
N PHE A 118 11.08 -3.50 -1.94
CA PHE A 118 11.20 -3.50 -0.49
C PHE A 118 12.31 -4.44 0.00
N GLN A 119 12.51 -5.59 -0.64
CA GLN A 119 13.64 -6.48 -0.34
C GLN A 119 14.99 -5.79 -0.62
N ALA A 120 15.12 -5.10 -1.77
CA ALA A 120 16.32 -4.35 -2.09
C ALA A 120 16.58 -3.21 -1.10
N ARG A 121 15.55 -2.44 -0.75
CA ARG A 121 15.64 -1.37 0.26
C ARG A 121 16.03 -1.91 1.64
N GLN A 122 15.49 -3.08 2.02
CA GLN A 122 15.84 -3.73 3.29
C GLN A 122 17.28 -4.24 3.30
N ALA A 123 17.77 -4.78 2.18
CA ALA A 123 19.18 -5.15 2.02
C ALA A 123 20.12 -3.93 2.17
N ASN A 124 19.64 -2.75 1.79
CA ASN A 124 20.35 -1.47 1.97
C ASN A 124 20.12 -0.83 3.36
N GLY A 125 19.57 -1.56 4.33
CA GLY A 125 19.44 -1.14 5.72
C GLY A 125 18.16 -0.36 6.07
N GLU A 126 17.25 -0.15 5.12
CA GLU A 126 15.98 0.51 5.44
C GLU A 126 15.06 -0.41 6.26
N SER A 127 14.44 0.13 7.30
CA SER A 127 13.45 -0.60 8.09
C SER A 127 12.16 -0.85 7.31
N ALA A 128 11.72 -2.12 7.23
CA ALA A 128 10.44 -2.50 6.66
C ALA A 128 9.23 -1.74 7.26
N LYS A 129 9.32 -1.25 8.51
CA LYS A 129 8.27 -0.42 9.14
C LYS A 129 7.94 0.84 8.33
N LYS A 130 8.94 1.41 7.65
CA LYS A 130 8.87 2.68 6.92
C LYS A 130 8.42 2.52 5.45
N MET A 131 8.50 1.32 4.90
CA MET A 131 8.27 1.06 3.49
C MET A 131 6.78 1.12 3.13
N VAL A 132 6.47 2.03 2.20
CA VAL A 132 5.16 2.22 1.57
C VAL A 132 5.42 2.56 0.12
N MET A 133 4.58 2.06 -0.78
CA MET A 133 4.60 2.40 -2.20
C MET A 133 3.16 2.65 -2.66
N THR A 134 2.97 3.66 -3.49
CA THR A 134 1.67 4.02 -4.07
C THR A 134 1.81 4.21 -5.57
N MET A 135 0.77 3.91 -6.33
CA MET A 135 0.73 4.12 -7.78
C MET A 135 -0.71 4.34 -8.23
N VAL A 136 -0.92 5.13 -9.27
CA VAL A 136 -2.18 5.12 -10.01
C VAL A 136 -1.96 4.29 -11.27
N THR A 137 -2.75 3.24 -11.43
CA THR A 137 -2.75 2.34 -12.58
C THR A 137 -4.06 2.47 -13.35
N ILE A 138 -4.11 1.90 -14.55
CA ILE A 138 -5.35 1.62 -15.27
C ILE A 138 -5.60 0.12 -15.16
N GLU A 139 -6.72 -0.27 -14.56
CA GLU A 139 -7.16 -1.67 -14.41
C GLU A 139 -8.55 -1.76 -15.02
N ASP A 140 -8.75 -2.65 -15.98
CA ASP A 140 -10.03 -2.85 -16.67
C ASP A 140 -10.65 -1.56 -17.24
N GLY A 141 -9.80 -0.68 -17.79
CA GLY A 141 -10.19 0.61 -18.36
C GLY A 141 -10.49 1.70 -17.33
N LYS A 142 -10.32 1.42 -16.03
CA LYS A 142 -10.61 2.36 -14.95
C LYS A 142 -9.34 2.77 -14.21
N LYS A 143 -9.29 4.04 -13.78
CA LYS A 143 -8.22 4.51 -12.92
C LYS A 143 -8.33 3.81 -11.56
N THR A 144 -7.21 3.26 -11.11
CA THR A 144 -7.14 2.55 -9.83
C THR A 144 -5.96 3.08 -9.03
N PHE A 145 -6.20 3.55 -7.82
CA PHE A 145 -5.15 3.82 -6.85
C PHE A 145 -4.72 2.53 -6.17
N ARG A 146 -3.43 2.24 -6.20
CA ARG A 146 -2.79 1.06 -5.60
C ARG A 146 -1.85 1.51 -4.49
N MET A 147 -1.88 0.81 -3.36
CA MET A 147 -0.99 1.06 -2.23
C MET A 147 -0.51 -0.26 -1.64
N VAL A 148 0.77 -0.33 -1.30
CA VAL A 148 1.29 -1.41 -0.44
C VAL A 148 2.08 -0.87 0.74
N LYS A 149 2.08 -1.64 1.84
CA LYS A 149 2.87 -1.38 3.03
C LYS A 149 3.53 -2.67 3.52
N ALA A 150 4.83 -2.63 3.78
CA ALA A 150 5.54 -3.79 4.29
C ALA A 150 5.09 -4.18 5.70
N ILE A 151 5.09 -5.49 5.96
CA ILE A 151 4.75 -6.13 7.23
C ILE A 151 6.05 -6.61 7.86
N PRO A 152 6.61 -5.93 8.88
CA PRO A 152 7.80 -6.39 9.58
C PRO A 152 7.45 -7.53 10.56
N THR A 153 8.36 -8.47 10.75
CA THR A 153 8.27 -9.46 11.82
C THR A 153 8.64 -8.85 13.19
N GLY A 154 7.94 -9.27 14.23
CA GLY A 154 8.29 -9.05 15.63
C GLY A 154 8.51 -10.39 16.37
N LYS A 155 8.87 -10.34 17.66
CA LYS A 155 9.12 -11.54 18.49
C LYS A 155 8.01 -12.61 18.38
N PRO A 156 6.71 -12.26 18.51
CA PRO A 156 5.65 -13.26 18.44
C PRO A 156 5.49 -13.89 17.05
N CYS A 157 5.88 -13.18 15.99
CA CYS A 157 5.80 -13.71 14.63
C CYS A 157 6.75 -14.90 14.43
N LEU A 158 7.91 -14.84 15.08
CA LEU A 158 8.98 -15.84 14.91
C LEU A 158 8.61 -17.21 15.50
N ALA A 159 7.61 -17.28 16.38
CA ALA A 159 7.10 -18.56 16.90
C ALA A 159 6.54 -19.49 15.81
N CYS A 160 6.15 -18.96 14.64
CA CYS A 160 5.67 -19.75 13.50
C CYS A 160 6.33 -19.39 12.16
N HIS A 161 7.05 -18.26 12.11
CA HIS A 161 7.71 -17.77 10.90
C HIS A 161 9.24 -17.75 11.02
N GLY A 162 9.80 -18.04 12.21
CA GLY A 162 11.24 -18.07 12.43
C GLY A 162 11.94 -19.23 11.72
N SER A 163 13.27 -19.26 11.84
CA SER A 163 14.08 -20.43 11.45
C SER A 163 14.03 -21.55 12.48
N ASP A 164 13.87 -21.19 13.75
CA ASP A 164 13.74 -22.12 14.87
C ASP A 164 12.29 -22.16 15.33
N ILE A 165 11.58 -23.21 14.91
CA ILE A 165 10.18 -23.46 15.22
C ILE A 165 10.05 -24.82 15.87
N LYS A 166 9.28 -24.88 16.97
CA LYS A 166 9.13 -26.13 17.72
C LYS A 166 8.51 -27.24 16.85
N PRO A 167 8.90 -28.51 17.04
CA PRO A 167 8.40 -29.62 16.21
C PRO A 167 6.87 -29.71 16.13
N GLU A 168 6.16 -29.49 17.25
CA GLU A 168 4.70 -29.52 17.30
C GLU A 168 4.05 -28.38 16.50
N VAL A 169 4.73 -27.23 16.40
CA VAL A 169 4.28 -26.09 15.60
C VAL A 169 4.51 -26.37 14.13
N ALA A 170 5.68 -26.91 13.77
CA ALA A 170 6.00 -27.31 12.40
C ALA A 170 5.00 -28.36 11.90
N ALA A 171 4.74 -29.41 12.69
CA ALA A 171 3.76 -30.46 12.35
C ALA A 171 2.35 -29.89 12.12
N LYS A 172 1.90 -28.97 12.97
CA LYS A 172 0.59 -28.33 12.79
C LYS A 172 0.53 -27.46 11.53
N LEU A 173 1.62 -26.76 11.21
CA LEU A 173 1.72 -25.97 9.99
C LEU A 173 1.72 -26.88 8.75
N ASP A 174 2.48 -27.97 8.75
CA ASP A 174 2.56 -28.91 7.62
C ASP A 174 1.20 -29.56 7.34
N SER A 175 0.47 -29.91 8.41
CA SER A 175 -0.89 -30.46 8.31
C SER A 175 -1.91 -29.47 7.69
N LEU A 176 -1.85 -28.20 8.07
CA LEU A 176 -2.82 -27.19 7.59
C LEU A 176 -2.38 -26.48 6.30
N TYR A 177 -1.09 -26.50 6.01
CA TYR A 177 -0.46 -25.80 4.88
C TYR A 177 0.65 -26.67 4.28
N PRO A 178 0.30 -27.70 3.49
CA PRO A 178 1.30 -28.61 2.90
C PRO A 178 2.33 -27.90 2.00
N ASN A 179 1.99 -26.72 1.49
CA ASN A 179 2.84 -25.91 0.62
C ASN A 179 3.42 -24.66 1.33
N ASP A 180 3.48 -24.65 2.67
CA ASP A 180 3.96 -23.50 3.45
C ASP A 180 5.43 -23.15 3.14
N LYS A 181 5.65 -21.92 2.69
CA LYS A 181 6.98 -21.33 2.48
C LYS A 181 7.31 -20.24 3.49
N ALA A 182 6.39 -19.94 4.41
CA ALA A 182 6.48 -18.79 5.30
C ALA A 182 7.34 -19.03 6.55
N ARG A 183 8.58 -19.49 6.37
CA ARG A 183 9.52 -19.83 7.46
C ARG A 183 10.89 -19.18 7.25
N GLY A 184 11.73 -19.26 8.28
CA GLY A 184 13.11 -18.77 8.22
C GLY A 184 13.26 -17.25 8.28
N PHE A 185 12.25 -16.53 8.75
CA PHE A 185 12.35 -15.08 8.94
C PHE A 185 13.15 -14.72 10.20
N LYS A 186 13.83 -13.57 10.15
CA LYS A 186 14.51 -12.96 11.31
C LYS A 186 13.68 -11.80 11.87
N MET A 187 14.04 -11.32 13.06
CA MET A 187 13.42 -10.14 13.67
C MET A 187 13.55 -8.91 12.76
N GLY A 188 12.45 -8.21 12.49
CA GLY A 188 12.44 -7.00 11.66
C GLY A 188 12.48 -7.25 10.15
N GLU A 189 12.67 -8.49 9.71
CA GLU A 189 12.57 -8.88 8.30
C GLU A 189 11.16 -8.63 7.77
N MET A 190 11.04 -8.26 6.50
CA MET A 190 9.74 -8.12 5.87
C MET A 190 9.08 -9.49 5.71
N ARG A 191 8.01 -9.76 6.47
CA ARG A 191 7.17 -10.95 6.32
C ARG A 191 6.40 -10.97 5.00
N GLY A 192 5.99 -9.80 4.52
CA GLY A 192 5.12 -9.63 3.36
C GLY A 192 4.63 -8.19 3.29
N ILE A 193 3.49 -7.97 2.63
CA ILE A 193 2.87 -6.66 2.44
C ILE A 193 1.37 -6.71 2.74
N PHE A 194 0.83 -5.60 3.23
CA PHE A 194 -0.57 -5.25 2.99
C PHE A 194 -0.67 -4.63 1.60
N SER A 195 -1.71 -4.99 0.85
CA SER A 195 -2.00 -4.51 -0.50
C SER A 195 -3.41 -3.98 -0.55
N LEU A 196 -3.55 -2.74 -0.98
CA LEU A 196 -4.81 -2.03 -1.09
C LEU A 196 -4.98 -1.54 -2.53
N LYS A 197 -6.21 -1.59 -3.02
CA LYS A 197 -6.60 -0.94 -4.27
C LYS A 197 -7.93 -0.22 -4.12
N LYS A 198 -8.08 0.95 -4.75
CA LYS A 198 -9.30 1.75 -4.81
C LYS A 198 -9.56 2.16 -6.26
N GLU A 199 -10.71 1.81 -6.80
CA GLU A 199 -11.17 2.39 -8.07
C GLU A 199 -11.44 3.89 -7.86
N LEU A 200 -11.04 4.73 -8.81
CA LEU A 200 -11.10 6.21 -8.74
C LEU A 200 -12.21 6.79 -9.60
#